data_AF-H8I7F9-F1
#
_entry.id   AF-H8I7F9-F1
#
_cell.length_a   1.000
_cell.length_b   1.000
_cell.length_c   1.000
_cell.angle_alpha   90.00
_cell.angle_beta   90.00
_cell.angle_gamma   90.00
#
_symmetry.space_group_name_H-M   'P 1'
#
loop_
_entity.id
_entity.type
_entity.pdbx_description
1 polymer ?
#
loop_
_entity_poly.entity_id
_entity_poly.type
_entity_poly.pdbx_seq_one_letter_code
_entity_poly.pdbx_strand_id
1 'polypeptide(L)'
;MADFHRYPIKLSGHAAERLGERFKLYDEDEIRHYIKNAEVVDPFGKEGSIGILQCRFGDRKLRFVCKISEKVLVVITVEEY
;
A
#
# COMPACT_ATOMS: atom_id res chain seq x y z
N MET A 1 -5.34 -17.41 -0.45
CA MET A 1 -4.68 -16.09 -0.39
C MET A 1 -5.79 -15.05 -0.38
N ALA A 2 -5.69 -14.00 0.43
CA ALA A 2 -6.72 -12.97 0.48
C ALA A 2 -6.64 -12.07 -0.77
N ASP A 3 -7.72 -12.05 -1.56
CA ASP A 3 -7.87 -11.16 -2.73
C ASP A 3 -7.99 -9.69 -2.29
N PHE A 4 -6.85 -9.07 -2.03
CA PHE A 4 -6.80 -7.69 -1.54
C PHE A 4 -7.32 -6.66 -2.56
N HIS A 5 -7.37 -7.00 -3.85
CA HIS A 5 -7.96 -6.16 -4.90
C HIS A 5 -9.44 -5.85 -4.69
N ARG A 6 -10.15 -6.65 -3.88
CA ARG A 6 -11.57 -6.44 -3.54
C ARG A 6 -11.77 -5.61 -2.28
N TYR A 7 -10.73 -5.37 -1.49
CA TYR A 7 -10.85 -4.58 -0.27
C TYR A 7 -10.73 -3.09 -0.56
N PRO A 8 -11.53 -2.23 0.11
CA PRO A 8 -11.28 -0.80 0.12
C PRO A 8 -9.89 -0.52 0.68
N ILE A 9 -9.21 0.45 0.08
CA ILE A 9 -7.85 0.86 0.46
C ILE A 9 -7.96 2.12 1.29
N LYS A 10 -7.33 2.13 2.46
CA LYS A 10 -7.26 3.27 3.37
C LYS A 10 -5.80 3.61 3.64
N LEU A 11 -5.42 4.85 3.41
CA LEU A 11 -4.09 5.36 3.75
C LEU A 11 -4.13 5.89 5.18
N SER A 12 -3.17 5.47 6.02
CA SER A 12 -2.93 6.18 7.28
C SER A 12 -2.36 7.57 6.98
N GLY A 13 -2.61 8.54 7.86
CA GLY A 13 -2.05 9.90 7.74
C GLY A 13 -0.53 9.88 7.53
N HIS A 14 0.19 9.05 8.27
CA HIS A 14 1.64 8.87 8.12
C HIS A 14 2.06 8.37 6.72
N ALA A 15 1.30 7.44 6.13
CA ALA A 15 1.58 6.93 4.80
C ALA A 15 1.31 8.00 3.73
N ALA A 16 0.21 8.75 3.86
CA ALA A 16 -0.15 9.84 2.98
C ALA A 16 0.89 10.98 3.05
N GLU A 17 1.33 11.36 4.25
CA GLU A 17 2.39 12.36 4.43
C GLU A 17 3.70 11.91 3.78
N ARG A 18 4.14 10.65 3.98
CA ARG A 18 5.34 10.15 3.31
C ARG A 18 5.22 10.13 1.80
N LEU A 19 4.06 9.76 1.26
CA LEU A 19 3.80 9.79 -0.18
C LEU A 19 3.89 11.21 -0.73
N GLY A 20 3.26 12.17 -0.06
CA GLY A 20 3.29 13.58 -0.46
C GLY A 20 4.68 14.21 -0.32
N GLU A 21 5.31 14.12 0.84
CA GLU A 21 6.59 14.80 1.12
C GLU A 21 7.77 14.15 0.38
N ARG A 22 7.85 12.82 0.42
CA ARG A 22 9.02 12.08 -0.06
C ARG A 22 8.89 11.70 -1.53
N PHE A 23 7.69 11.33 -1.94
CA PHE A 23 7.42 10.82 -3.28
C PHE A 23 6.67 11.80 -4.17
N LYS A 24 6.26 12.97 -3.65
CA LYS A 24 5.44 13.97 -4.37
C LYS A 24 4.14 13.39 -4.92
N LEU A 25 3.62 12.36 -4.25
CA LEU A 25 2.39 11.67 -4.56
C LEU A 25 1.27 12.22 -3.68
N TYR A 26 0.46 13.10 -4.27
CA TYR A 26 -0.68 13.73 -3.60
C TYR A 26 -2.03 13.14 -4.06
N ASP A 27 -2.05 12.49 -5.23
CA ASP A 27 -3.26 11.91 -5.80
C ASP A 27 -3.56 10.54 -5.19
N GLU A 28 -4.58 10.50 -4.32
CA GLU A 28 -5.03 9.26 -3.70
C GLU A 28 -5.52 8.22 -4.70
N ASP A 29 -6.17 8.63 -5.79
CA ASP A 29 -6.63 7.72 -6.85
C ASP A 29 -5.46 7.09 -7.59
N GLU A 30 -4.41 7.85 -7.85
CA GLU A 30 -3.17 7.35 -8.43
C GLU A 30 -2.49 6.37 -7.46
N ILE A 31 -2.36 6.72 -6.18
CA ILE A 31 -1.79 5.84 -5.14
C ILE A 31 -2.58 4.51 -5.06
N ARG A 32 -3.92 4.58 -5.05
CA ARG A 32 -4.78 3.38 -5.06
C ARG A 32 -4.56 2.55 -6.32
N HIS A 33 -4.40 3.18 -7.47
CA HIS A 33 -4.07 2.50 -8.71
C HIS A 33 -2.74 1.74 -8.60
N TYR A 34 -1.69 2.37 -8.07
CA TYR A 34 -0.39 1.71 -7.84
C TYR A 34 -0.49 0.55 -6.86
N ILE A 35 -1.18 0.73 -5.73
CA ILE A 35 -1.39 -0.34 -4.74
C ILE A 35 -2.15 -1.52 -5.35
N LYS A 36 -3.14 -1.25 -6.20
CA LYS A 36 -3.88 -2.31 -6.91
C LYS A 36 -3.05 -3.04 -7.96
N ASN A 37 -2.03 -2.40 -8.53
CA ASN A 37 -1.11 -3.02 -9.47
C ASN A 37 0.20 -3.48 -8.79
N ALA A 38 0.31 -3.35 -7.47
CA ALA A 38 1.49 -3.72 -6.74
C ALA A 38 1.62 -5.25 -6.66
N GLU A 39 2.86 -5.71 -6.75
CA GLU A 39 3.21 -7.11 -6.54
C GLU A 39 3.20 -7.43 -5.05
N VAL A 40 2.61 -8.56 -4.69
CA VAL A 40 2.61 -9.05 -3.32
C VAL A 40 3.95 -9.69 -3.02
N VAL A 41 4.74 -9.07 -2.15
CA VAL A 41 6.01 -9.62 -1.69
C VAL A 41 5.81 -10.48 -0.46
N ASP A 42 5.00 -9.98 0.48
CA ASP A 42 4.64 -10.70 1.69
C ASP A 42 3.11 -10.83 1.76
N PRO A 43 2.58 -12.06 1.63
CA PRO A 43 1.14 -12.28 1.53
C PRO A 43 0.44 -12.04 2.87
N PHE A 44 -0.72 -11.39 2.82
CA PHE A 44 -1.59 -11.23 3.98
C PHE A 44 -2.11 -12.61 4.44
N GLY A 45 -1.56 -13.13 5.53
CA GLY A 45 -1.90 -14.46 6.04
C GLY A 45 -3.32 -14.56 6.62
N LYS A 46 -3.65 -13.71 7.58
CA LYS A 46 -4.93 -13.69 8.32
C LYS A 46 -5.39 -12.24 8.54
N GLU A 47 -6.64 -12.04 8.94
CA GLU A 47 -7.10 -10.71 9.38
C GLU A 47 -6.20 -10.21 10.53
N GLY A 48 -5.79 -8.95 10.45
CA GLY A 48 -4.79 -8.33 11.34
C GLY A 48 -3.33 -8.57 10.94
N SER A 49 -3.05 -9.40 9.92
CA SER A 49 -1.68 -9.62 9.45
C SER A 49 -1.15 -8.42 8.67
N ILE A 50 0.11 -8.09 8.93
CA ILE A 50 0.89 -7.19 8.09
C ILE A 50 1.23 -7.95 6.81
N GLY A 51 1.09 -7.30 5.67
CA GLY A 51 1.58 -7.76 4.38
C GLY A 51 2.33 -6.64 3.68
N ILE A 52 3.15 -7.02 2.71
CA ILE A 52 4.05 -6.12 2.01
C ILE A 52 3.74 -6.16 0.53
N LEU A 53 3.41 -4.98 -0.01
CA LEU A 53 3.20 -4.76 -1.44
C LEU A 53 4.39 -3.98 -1.99
N GLN A 54 4.87 -4.32 -3.17
CA GLN A 54 5.89 -3.55 -3.88
C GLN A 54 5.34 -3.06 -5.22
N CYS A 55 5.62 -1.81 -5.54
CA CYS A 55 5.29 -1.25 -6.83
C CYS A 55 6.45 -0.41 -7.35
N ARG A 56 6.49 -0.22 -8.66
CA ARG A 56 7.48 0.62 -9.32
C ARG A 56 6.80 1.89 -9.80
N PHE A 57 7.31 3.02 -9.36
CA PHE A 57 6.83 4.35 -9.72
C PHE A 57 7.92 5.06 -10.53
N GLY A 58 7.83 4.97 -11.86
CA GLY A 58 8.91 5.38 -12.75
C GLY A 58 10.21 4.64 -12.42
N ASP A 59 11.27 5.37 -12.08
CA ASP A 59 12.56 4.81 -11.65
C ASP A 59 12.60 4.40 -10.17
N ARG A 60 11.60 4.80 -9.36
CA ARG A 60 11.58 4.53 -7.93
C ARG A 60 10.86 3.23 -7.63
N LYS A 61 11.34 2.53 -6.61
CA LYS A 61 10.72 1.30 -6.12
C LYS A 61 10.13 1.54 -4.75
N LEU A 62 8.82 1.43 -4.67
CA LEU A 62 8.04 1.66 -3.47
C LEU A 62 7.67 0.34 -2.82
N ARG A 63 7.74 0.29 -1.49
CA ARG A 63 7.25 -0.80 -0.67
C ARG A 63 6.17 -0.23 0.27
N PHE A 64 4.96 -0.73 0.11
CA PHE A 64 3.82 -0.39 0.96
C PHE A 64 3.67 -1.45 2.03
N VAL A 65 3.76 -1.02 3.29
CA VAL A 65 3.47 -1.87 4.45
C VAL A 65 2.00 -1.70 4.77
N CYS A 66 1.24 -2.76 4.57
CA CYS A 66 -0.21 -2.74 4.67
C CYS A 66 -0.66 -3.77 5.71
N LYS A 67 -1.87 -3.61 6.26
CA LYS A 67 -2.55 -4.65 7.01
C LYS A 67 -3.98 -4.78 6.56
N ILE A 68 -4.53 -5.98 6.63
CA ILE A 68 -5.97 -6.19 6.42
C ILE A 68 -6.64 -6.10 7.79
N SER A 69 -7.57 -5.17 7.96
CA SER A 69 -8.38 -5.01 9.17
C SER A 69 -9.84 -4.85 8.77
N GLU A 70 -10.72 -5.69 9.29
CA GLU A 70 -12.17 -5.63 9.01
C GLU A 70 -12.49 -5.58 7.50
N LYS A 71 -11.80 -6.39 6.69
CA LYS A 71 -11.91 -6.38 5.21
C LYS A 71 -11.52 -5.03 4.57
N VAL A 72 -10.68 -4.23 5.21
CA VAL A 72 -10.09 -3.00 4.66
C VAL A 72 -8.58 -3.16 4.59
N LEU A 73 -7.97 -2.82 3.45
CA LEU A 73 -6.53 -2.75 3.31
C LEU A 73 -6.04 -1.40 3.82
N VAL A 74 -5.40 -1.39 4.99
CA VAL A 74 -4.86 -0.18 5.61
C VAL A 74 -3.37 -0.08 5.34
N VAL A 75 -2.97 0.93 4.60
CA VAL A 75 -1.55 1.24 4.36
C VAL A 75 -1.02 1.98 5.58
N ILE A 76 -0.06 1.36 6.27
CA ILE A 76 0.52 1.88 7.50
C ILE A 76 1.65 2.85 7.18
N THR A 77 2.53 2.46 6.26
CA THR A 77 3.66 3.28 5.83
C THR A 77 4.11 2.90 4.42
N VAL A 78 4.91 3.77 3.81
CA VAL A 78 5.59 3.52 2.54
C VAL A 78 7.09 3.76 2.70
N GLU A 79 7.88 2.92 2.04
CA GLU A 79 9.34 2.94 2.06
C GLU A 79 9.90 2.77 0.64
N GLU A 80 11.09 3.31 0.40
CA GLU A 80 11.84 3.07 -0.83
C GLU A 80 12.80 1.89 -0.61
N TYR A 81 13.05 1.06 -1.64
CA TYR A 81 13.93 -0.11 -1.54
C TYR A 81 14.81 -0.33 -2.78
#